data_AF-A0A932YTN3-F1
#
_entry.id   AF-A0A932YTN3-F1
#
_cell.length_a   1.000
_cell.length_b   1.000
_cell.length_c   1.000
_cell.angle_alpha   90.00
_cell.angle_beta   90.00
_cell.angle_gamma   90.00
#
_symmetry.space_group_name_H-M   'P 1'
#
loop_
_entity.id
_entity.type
_entity.pdbx_description
1 polymer ?
#
loop_
_entity_poly.entity_id
_entity_poly.type
_entity_poly.pdbx_seq_one_letter_code
_entity_poly.pdbx_strand_id
1 'polypeptide(L)'
;TEIGPDDTLGTVYFERLFPMGVKAMLEAADLVISGKHRELVQDESRASYEGWCRKAEARIHWATHVDFLYNLIRGCNPAPGAWTTLEGKELQIFDARKHPVRTFGAVRGKLGEVVEVGPQSFQLTAQGGRIEVLRAKLGEGKKVSAAELVSSGAVRPGMLAS
;
A
#
# COMPACT_ATOMS: atom_id res chain seq x y z
N THR A 1 12.55 -1.08 -14.26
CA THR A 1 11.32 -1.85 -14.53
C THR A 1 10.14 -0.91 -14.39
N GLU A 2 9.12 -1.05 -15.21
CA GLU A 2 7.90 -0.24 -15.09
C GLU A 2 7.17 -0.58 -13.79
N ILE A 3 6.46 0.37 -13.18
CA ILE A 3 5.59 0.13 -12.02
C ILE A 3 4.15 0.20 -12.51
N GLY A 4 3.48 -0.94 -12.53
CA GLY A 4 2.09 -1.09 -12.92
C GLY A 4 1.12 -0.46 -11.91
N PRO A 5 -0.14 -0.28 -12.31
CA PRO A 5 -1.16 0.40 -11.50
C PRO A 5 -1.48 -0.33 -10.20
N ASP A 6 -1.41 -1.66 -10.20
CA ASP A 6 -1.77 -2.52 -9.05
C ASP A 6 -0.54 -3.18 -8.40
N ASP A 7 0.65 -2.80 -8.84
CA ASP A 7 1.89 -3.29 -8.26
C ASP A 7 2.02 -2.83 -6.80
N THR A 8 2.35 -3.79 -5.94
CA THR A 8 2.76 -3.56 -4.56
C THR A 8 4.28 -3.47 -4.46
N LEU A 9 4.81 -2.88 -3.39
CA LEU A 9 6.25 -2.89 -3.11
C LEU A 9 6.81 -4.31 -3.13
N GLY A 10 6.06 -5.29 -2.61
CA GLY A 10 6.42 -6.71 -2.68
C GLY A 10 6.62 -7.21 -4.10
N THR A 11 5.66 -6.98 -5.00
CA THR A 11 5.76 -7.41 -6.41
C THR A 11 6.90 -6.71 -7.15
N VAL A 12 7.10 -5.39 -6.94
CA VAL A 12 8.21 -4.65 -7.54
C VAL A 12 9.54 -5.19 -7.07
N TYR A 13 9.68 -5.42 -5.76
CA TYR A 13 10.93 -5.84 -5.17
C TYR A 13 11.25 -7.30 -5.47
N PHE A 14 10.42 -8.24 -5.02
CA PHE A 14 10.76 -9.66 -5.04
C PHE A 14 10.77 -10.27 -6.44
N GLU A 15 9.83 -9.86 -7.30
CA GLU A 15 9.68 -10.48 -8.63
C GLU A 15 10.57 -9.84 -9.70
N ARG A 16 10.98 -8.58 -9.49
CA ARG A 16 11.68 -7.80 -10.53
C ARG A 16 13.01 -7.22 -10.05
N LEU A 17 13.01 -6.32 -9.07
CA LEU A 17 14.25 -5.64 -8.67
C LEU A 17 15.27 -6.59 -8.03
N PHE A 18 14.82 -7.54 -7.22
CA PHE A 18 15.69 -8.50 -6.56
C PHE A 18 16.46 -9.38 -7.56
N PRO A 19 15.81 -10.13 -8.47
CA PRO A 19 16.54 -10.93 -9.46
C PRO A 19 17.38 -10.07 -10.42
N MET A 20 16.90 -8.88 -10.80
CA MET A 20 17.69 -7.93 -11.59
C MET A 20 18.96 -7.48 -10.85
N GLY A 21 18.85 -7.17 -9.56
CA GLY A 21 19.96 -6.72 -8.73
C GLY A 21 21.02 -7.81 -8.57
N VAL A 22 20.60 -9.06 -8.34
CA VAL A 22 21.53 -10.20 -8.28
C VAL A 22 22.33 -10.32 -9.58
N LYS A 23 21.65 -10.26 -10.74
CA LYS A 23 22.31 -10.33 -12.04
C LYS A 23 23.28 -9.15 -12.24
N ALA A 24 22.83 -7.94 -11.94
CA ALA A 24 23.64 -6.72 -12.10
C ALA A 24 24.89 -6.73 -11.20
N MET A 25 24.80 -7.26 -9.99
CA MET A 25 25.97 -7.38 -9.09
C MET A 25 27.02 -8.34 -9.65
N LEU A 26 26.61 -9.48 -10.22
CA LEU A 26 27.54 -10.41 -10.86
C LEU A 26 28.22 -9.77 -12.07
N GLU A 27 27.44 -9.13 -12.94
CA GLU A 27 27.98 -8.41 -14.10
C GLU A 27 28.96 -7.31 -13.69
N ALA A 28 28.62 -6.52 -12.66
CA ALA A 28 29.50 -5.49 -12.13
C ALA A 28 30.82 -6.07 -11.60
N ALA A 29 30.77 -7.19 -10.88
CA ALA A 29 31.98 -7.87 -10.38
C ALA A 29 32.89 -8.32 -11.52
N ASP A 30 32.33 -8.92 -12.58
CA ASP A 30 33.09 -9.36 -13.76
C ASP A 30 33.74 -8.17 -14.50
N LEU A 31 33.02 -7.05 -14.63
CA LEU A 31 33.54 -5.81 -15.24
C LEU A 31 34.66 -5.19 -14.41
N VAL A 32 34.58 -5.25 -13.08
CA VAL A 32 35.64 -4.79 -12.19
C VAL A 32 36.88 -5.66 -12.34
N ILE A 33 36.74 -6.99 -12.24
CA ILE A 33 37.86 -7.95 -12.35
C ILE A 33 38.56 -7.85 -13.70
N SER A 34 37.79 -7.69 -14.78
CA SER A 34 38.34 -7.57 -16.14
C SER A 34 38.87 -6.18 -16.50
N GLY A 35 38.80 -5.20 -15.58
CA GLY A 35 39.25 -3.82 -15.81
C GLY A 35 38.40 -3.03 -16.81
N LYS A 36 37.15 -3.45 -17.05
CA LYS A 36 36.22 -2.86 -18.04
C LYS A 36 35.11 -2.01 -17.42
N HIS A 37 35.07 -1.90 -16.10
CA HIS A 37 34.09 -1.06 -15.40
C HIS A 37 34.19 0.41 -15.83
N ARG A 38 33.08 1.14 -15.71
CA ARG A 38 33.00 2.58 -15.98
C ARG A 38 32.40 3.29 -14.78
N GLU A 39 33.03 4.37 -14.37
CA GLU A 39 32.52 5.25 -13.33
C GLU A 39 31.85 6.47 -13.96
N LEU A 40 30.71 6.86 -13.42
CA LEU A 40 29.94 8.02 -13.87
C LEU A 40 29.63 8.88 -12.65
N VAL A 41 30.04 10.14 -12.69
CA VAL A 41 29.71 11.13 -11.66
C VAL A 41 28.21 11.41 -11.71
N GLN A 42 27.54 11.38 -10.55
CA GLN A 42 26.10 11.66 -10.46
C GLN A 42 25.83 13.15 -10.63
N ASP A 43 24.68 13.49 -11.23
CA ASP A 43 24.22 14.87 -11.34
C ASP A 43 23.46 15.26 -10.07
N GLU A 44 24.12 16.02 -9.19
CA GLU A 44 23.57 16.46 -7.90
C GLU A 44 22.30 17.32 -8.05
N SER A 45 22.08 17.97 -9.20
CA SER A 45 20.85 18.74 -9.44
C SER A 45 19.61 17.86 -9.58
N ARG A 46 19.82 16.55 -9.79
CA ARG A 46 18.78 15.52 -9.91
C ARG A 46 18.70 14.61 -8.68
N ALA A 47 19.52 14.85 -7.66
CA ALA A 47 19.54 14.03 -6.46
C ALA A 47 18.30 14.27 -5.61
N SER A 48 17.81 13.20 -4.99
CA SER A 48 16.75 13.23 -3.98
C SER A 48 17.09 12.27 -2.86
N TYR A 49 16.68 12.58 -1.64
CA TYR A 49 16.82 11.69 -0.50
C TYR A 49 15.45 11.17 -0.07
N GLU A 50 15.34 9.85 0.06
CA GLU A 50 14.15 9.19 0.61
C GLU A 50 14.50 8.58 1.97
N GLY A 51 13.66 8.85 2.95
CA GLY A 51 13.83 8.39 4.32
C GLY A 51 13.34 6.96 4.52
N TRP A 52 13.39 6.50 5.77
CA TRP A 52 12.79 5.21 6.11
C TRP A 52 11.28 5.37 6.22
N CYS A 53 10.53 4.59 5.43
CA CYS A 53 9.09 4.45 5.63
C CYS A 53 8.83 3.60 6.89
N ARG A 54 8.47 4.25 7.99
CA ARG A 54 8.14 3.60 9.27
C ARG A 54 6.63 3.67 9.50
N LYS A 55 6.22 3.29 10.71
CA LYS A 55 4.83 3.30 11.13
C LYS A 55 4.19 4.69 10.99
N ALA A 56 4.90 5.78 11.26
CA ALA A 56 4.32 7.12 11.17
C ALA A 56 3.92 7.48 9.73
N GLU A 57 4.77 7.16 8.76
CA GLU A 57 4.56 7.44 7.34
C GLU A 57 3.49 6.53 6.72
N ALA A 58 3.29 5.35 7.29
CA ALA A 58 2.29 4.37 6.84
C ALA A 58 0.87 4.63 7.35
N ARG A 59 0.64 5.72 8.11
CA ARG A 59 -0.69 6.04 8.62
C ARG A 59 -1.61 6.53 7.50
N ILE A 60 -2.79 5.92 7.42
CA ILE A 60 -3.85 6.31 6.50
C ILE A 60 -4.55 7.55 7.04
N HIS A 61 -4.62 8.57 6.20
CA HIS A 61 -5.38 9.79 6.45
C HIS A 61 -6.57 9.83 5.49
N TRP A 62 -7.76 9.41 5.95
CA TRP A 62 -8.94 9.25 5.09
C TRP A 62 -9.41 10.51 4.35
N ALA A 63 -8.97 11.70 4.81
CA ALA A 63 -9.18 12.98 4.14
C ALA A 63 -8.29 13.19 2.90
N THR A 64 -7.37 12.28 2.61
CA THR A 64 -6.54 12.29 1.40
C THR A 64 -7.29 11.63 0.23
N HIS A 65 -7.04 12.09 -1.00
CA HIS A 65 -7.62 11.50 -2.21
C HIS A 65 -7.31 10.00 -2.33
N VAL A 66 -8.30 9.24 -2.81
CA VAL A 66 -8.28 7.77 -2.92
C VAL A 66 -7.05 7.24 -3.67
N ASP A 67 -6.55 7.97 -4.66
CA ASP A 67 -5.34 7.58 -5.41
C ASP A 67 -4.08 7.56 -4.54
N PHE A 68 -3.91 8.57 -3.68
CA PHE A 68 -2.76 8.63 -2.79
C PHE A 68 -2.89 7.60 -1.67
N LEU A 69 -4.10 7.38 -1.14
CA LEU A 69 -4.33 6.32 -0.15
C LEU A 69 -4.04 4.94 -0.73
N TYR A 70 -4.48 4.69 -1.95
CA TYR A 70 -4.20 3.45 -2.65
C TYR A 70 -2.69 3.26 -2.90
N ASN A 71 -1.99 4.32 -3.31
CA ASN A 71 -0.54 4.32 -3.47
C ASN A 71 0.20 4.07 -2.15
N LEU A 72 -0.28 4.63 -1.04
CA LEU A 72 0.25 4.37 0.29
C LEU A 72 0.09 2.90 0.68
N ILE A 73 -1.11 2.34 0.48
CA ILE A 73 -1.42 0.93 0.78
C ILE A 73 -0.49 -0.01 0.01
N ARG A 74 -0.40 0.16 -1.32
CA ARG A 74 0.44 -0.71 -2.15
C ARG A 74 1.94 -0.49 -1.92
N GLY A 75 2.36 0.74 -1.61
CA GLY A 75 3.74 1.07 -1.24
C GLY A 75 4.17 0.49 0.11
N CYS A 76 3.23 0.30 1.04
CA CYS A 76 3.46 -0.32 2.35
C CYS A 76 3.16 -1.83 2.38
N ASN A 77 2.87 -2.47 1.26
CA ASN A 77 2.59 -3.92 1.17
C ASN A 77 3.82 -4.64 0.59
N PRO A 78 4.52 -5.51 1.36
CA PRO A 78 4.01 -6.24 2.54
C PRO A 78 4.27 -5.60 3.89
N ALA A 79 5.21 -4.65 3.99
CA ALA A 79 5.61 -3.98 5.22
C ALA A 79 5.88 -2.49 4.95
N PRO A 80 5.65 -1.59 5.94
CA PRO A 80 5.17 -1.88 7.30
C PRO A 80 3.67 -2.23 7.40
N GLY A 81 2.92 -2.10 6.30
CA GLY A 81 1.46 -2.18 6.26
C GLY A 81 0.81 -0.83 6.56
N ALA A 82 0.09 -0.28 5.59
CA ALA A 82 -0.63 0.98 5.78
C ALA A 82 -1.73 0.77 6.83
N TRP A 83 -1.92 1.72 7.76
CA TRP A 83 -2.75 1.47 8.93
C TRP A 83 -3.63 2.66 9.33
N THR A 84 -4.74 2.34 9.97
CA THR A 84 -5.72 3.28 10.58
C THR A 84 -6.21 2.67 11.89
N THR A 85 -7.07 3.37 12.63
CA THR A 85 -7.72 2.84 13.83
C THR A 85 -9.20 2.58 13.55
N LEU A 86 -9.68 1.36 13.77
CA LEU A 86 -11.09 0.97 13.69
C LEU A 86 -11.54 0.49 15.09
N GLU A 87 -12.54 1.14 15.68
CA GLU A 87 -13.07 0.80 17.02
C GLU A 87 -11.97 0.67 18.09
N GLY A 88 -11.00 1.61 18.09
CA GLY A 88 -9.88 1.63 19.03
C GLY A 88 -8.79 0.59 18.78
N LYS A 89 -8.90 -0.22 17.73
CA LYS A 89 -7.88 -1.20 17.31
C LYS A 89 -7.19 -0.76 16.03
N GLU A 90 -5.89 -1.01 15.94
CA GLU A 90 -5.15 -0.78 14.70
C GLU A 90 -5.67 -1.72 13.60
N LEU A 91 -6.02 -1.17 12.46
CA LEU A 91 -6.37 -1.90 11.25
C LEU A 91 -5.27 -1.64 10.22
N GLN A 92 -4.45 -2.64 9.94
CA GLN A 92 -3.50 -2.61 8.83
C GLN A 92 -4.17 -3.17 7.56
N ILE A 93 -4.02 -2.48 6.44
CA ILE A 93 -4.59 -2.79 5.13
C ILE A 93 -3.45 -3.18 4.18
N PHE A 94 -3.62 -4.29 3.46
CA PHE A 94 -2.61 -4.83 2.54
C PHE A 94 -3.13 -4.92 1.11
N ASP A 95 -3.93 -5.94 0.82
CA ASP A 95 -4.45 -6.16 -0.53
C ASP A 95 -5.74 -5.36 -0.64
N ALA A 96 -5.82 -4.49 -1.64
CA ALA A 96 -6.92 -3.56 -1.80
C ALA A 96 -7.18 -3.24 -3.27
N ARG A 97 -8.34 -2.67 -3.55
CA ARG A 97 -8.70 -2.02 -4.81
C ARG A 97 -9.20 -0.61 -4.52
N LYS A 98 -8.99 0.31 -5.45
CA LYS A 98 -9.60 1.64 -5.39
C LYS A 98 -10.80 1.73 -6.32
N HIS A 99 -11.82 2.44 -5.86
CA HIS A 99 -13.03 2.74 -6.61
C HIS A 99 -13.19 4.26 -6.66
N PRO A 100 -12.55 4.95 -7.61
CA PRO A 100 -12.65 6.40 -7.74
C PRO A 100 -14.03 6.82 -8.22
N VAL A 101 -14.49 7.98 -7.78
CA VAL A 101 -15.72 8.61 -8.28
C VAL A 101 -15.40 9.91 -9.00
N ARG A 102 -16.22 10.25 -9.99
CA ARG A 102 -15.98 11.41 -10.87
C ARG A 102 -16.25 12.76 -10.21
N THR A 103 -17.10 12.81 -9.19
CA THR A 103 -17.49 14.06 -8.53
C THR A 103 -17.50 13.87 -7.02
N PHE A 104 -17.08 14.89 -6.27
CA PHE A 104 -17.06 14.83 -4.80
C PHE A 104 -18.44 14.53 -4.20
N GLY A 105 -19.52 15.06 -4.79
CA GLY A 105 -20.89 14.80 -4.35
C GLY A 105 -21.37 13.36 -4.56
N ALA A 106 -20.63 12.54 -5.32
CA ALA A 106 -20.93 11.12 -5.47
C ALA A 106 -20.37 10.26 -4.32
N VAL A 107 -19.44 10.79 -3.52
CA VAL A 107 -18.96 10.11 -2.31
C VAL A 107 -20.07 10.19 -1.26
N ARG A 108 -20.61 9.03 -0.88
CA ARG A 108 -21.58 8.91 0.23
C ARG A 108 -20.92 8.24 1.43
N GLY A 109 -21.25 8.73 2.62
CA GLY A 109 -20.68 8.28 3.89
C GLY A 109 -19.63 9.25 4.44
N LYS A 110 -19.25 9.04 5.69
CA LYS A 110 -18.16 9.77 6.34
C LYS A 110 -16.82 9.20 5.87
N LEU A 111 -15.79 10.04 5.84
CA LEU A 111 -14.43 9.58 5.56
C LEU A 111 -14.03 8.50 6.58
N GLY A 112 -13.48 7.39 6.10
CA GLY A 112 -13.15 6.21 6.90
C GLY A 112 -14.34 5.34 7.29
N GLU A 113 -15.57 5.65 6.87
CA GLU A 113 -16.74 4.81 7.19
C GLU A 113 -16.72 3.52 6.37
N VAL A 114 -16.99 2.39 7.03
CA VAL A 114 -17.28 1.11 6.39
C VAL A 114 -18.69 1.19 5.78
N VAL A 115 -18.76 1.46 4.47
CA VAL A 115 -20.04 1.72 3.78
C VAL A 115 -20.62 0.50 3.09
N GLU A 116 -19.81 -0.52 2.84
CA GLU A 116 -20.23 -1.74 2.18
C GLU A 116 -19.44 -2.92 2.74
N VAL A 117 -20.14 -4.03 3.01
CA VAL A 117 -19.55 -5.28 3.47
C VAL A 117 -20.11 -6.39 2.58
N GLY A 118 -19.23 -6.99 1.79
CA GLY A 118 -19.52 -8.13 0.94
C GLY A 118 -18.97 -9.43 1.53
N PRO A 119 -19.20 -10.57 0.85
CA PRO A 119 -18.73 -11.87 1.33
C PRO A 119 -17.20 -12.02 1.31
N GLN A 120 -16.50 -11.20 0.52
CA GLN A 120 -15.05 -11.32 0.30
C GLN A 120 -14.27 -10.05 0.66
N SER A 121 -14.96 -8.92 0.85
CA SER A 121 -14.33 -7.61 0.99
C SER A 121 -15.23 -6.65 1.77
N PHE A 122 -14.67 -5.53 2.20
CA PHE A 122 -15.43 -4.39 2.71
C PHE A 122 -14.85 -3.09 2.15
N GLN A 123 -15.66 -2.05 2.06
CA GLN A 123 -15.25 -0.77 1.48
C GLN A 123 -15.26 0.34 2.52
N LEU A 124 -14.16 1.10 2.55
CA LEU A 124 -13.98 2.29 3.36
C LEU A 124 -14.06 3.54 2.47
N THR A 125 -14.83 4.52 2.91
CA THR A 125 -14.98 5.79 2.19
C THR A 125 -13.71 6.63 2.31
N ALA A 126 -13.27 7.21 1.20
CA ALA A 126 -12.15 8.13 1.13
C ALA A 126 -12.54 9.39 0.36
N GLN A 127 -11.70 10.42 0.41
CA GLN A 127 -11.89 11.56 -0.48
C GLN A 127 -11.76 11.10 -1.95
N GLY A 128 -12.74 11.42 -2.79
CA GLY A 128 -12.72 11.08 -4.22
C GLY A 128 -13.01 9.62 -4.56
N GLY A 129 -13.43 8.78 -3.60
CA GLY A 129 -13.80 7.40 -3.90
C GLY A 129 -13.91 6.49 -2.69
N ARG A 130 -13.60 5.21 -2.89
CA ARG A 130 -13.57 4.17 -1.85
C ARG A 130 -12.36 3.28 -1.99
N ILE A 131 -11.89 2.75 -0.86
CA ILE A 131 -10.91 1.67 -0.81
C ILE A 131 -11.65 0.38 -0.46
N GLU A 132 -11.64 -0.59 -1.37
CA GLU A 132 -12.07 -1.96 -1.11
C GLU A 132 -10.91 -2.75 -0.52
N VAL A 133 -11.10 -3.28 0.69
CA VAL A 133 -10.12 -4.06 1.42
C VAL A 133 -10.35 -5.55 1.16
N LEU A 134 -9.30 -6.25 0.75
CA LEU A 134 -9.29 -7.68 0.46
C LEU A 134 -8.49 -8.47 1.52
N ARG A 135 -7.43 -7.86 2.08
CA ARG A 135 -6.62 -8.47 3.14
C ARG A 135 -6.18 -7.43 4.16
N ALA A 136 -6.33 -7.76 5.44
CA ALA A 136 -6.09 -6.85 6.55
C ALA A 136 -5.61 -7.59 7.81
N LYS A 137 -5.12 -6.83 8.79
CA LYS A 137 -4.83 -7.29 10.14
C LYS A 137 -5.49 -6.32 11.13
N LEU A 138 -6.28 -6.85 12.06
CA LEU A 138 -6.95 -6.05 13.10
C LEU A 138 -6.33 -6.34 14.48
N GLY A 139 -5.87 -5.29 15.14
CA GLY A 139 -5.15 -5.35 16.41
C GLY A 139 -3.94 -6.29 16.36
N GLU A 140 -3.77 -7.09 17.40
CA GLU A 140 -2.74 -8.14 17.50
C GLU A 140 -3.09 -9.43 16.72
N GLY A 141 -4.13 -9.38 15.87
CA GLY A 141 -4.57 -10.52 15.08
C GLY A 141 -3.57 -10.93 13.98
N LYS A 142 -3.92 -12.00 13.26
CA LYS A 142 -3.17 -12.39 12.06
C LYS A 142 -3.55 -11.52 10.86
N LYS A 143 -2.68 -11.47 9.87
CA LYS A 143 -3.02 -10.97 8.53
C LYS A 143 -3.95 -12.00 7.87
N VAL A 144 -5.20 -11.62 7.64
CA VAL A 144 -6.28 -12.50 7.16
C VAL A 144 -7.05 -11.86 6.02
N SER A 145 -7.84 -12.66 5.32
CA SER A 145 -8.77 -12.15 4.30
C SER A 145 -9.81 -11.21 4.93
N ALA A 146 -10.30 -10.26 4.14
CA ALA A 146 -11.42 -9.42 4.56
C ALA A 146 -12.68 -10.24 4.83
N ALA A 147 -12.90 -11.33 4.08
CA ALA A 147 -13.97 -12.30 4.32
C ALA A 147 -13.99 -12.83 5.77
N GLU A 148 -12.82 -13.12 6.33
CA GLU A 148 -12.66 -13.64 7.69
C GLU A 148 -12.98 -12.58 8.75
N LEU A 149 -12.56 -11.33 8.53
CA LEU A 149 -12.91 -10.22 9.42
C LEU A 149 -14.42 -9.91 9.39
N VAL A 150 -15.04 -10.09 8.23
CA VAL A 150 -16.49 -9.90 8.05
C VAL A 150 -17.27 -11.04 8.72
N SER A 151 -16.90 -12.29 8.47
CA SER A 151 -17.62 -13.46 9.00
C SER A 151 -17.51 -13.59 10.52
N SER A 152 -16.36 -13.19 11.10
CA SER A 152 -16.19 -13.07 12.55
C SER A 152 -16.94 -11.88 13.17
N GLY A 153 -17.52 -11.01 12.35
CA GLY A 153 -18.23 -9.81 12.78
C GLY A 153 -17.31 -8.72 13.35
N ALA A 154 -16.00 -8.81 13.10
CA ALA A 154 -15.00 -7.84 13.52
C ALA A 154 -15.06 -6.53 12.71
N VAL A 155 -15.61 -6.58 11.49
CA VAL A 155 -15.90 -5.42 10.64
C VAL A 155 -17.38 -5.45 10.27
N ARG A 156 -18.06 -4.31 10.42
CA ARG A 156 -19.50 -4.16 10.14
C ARG A 156 -19.78 -2.82 9.45
N PRO A 157 -20.86 -2.70 8.67
CA PRO A 157 -21.28 -1.42 8.11
C PRO A 157 -21.48 -0.35 9.21
N GLY A 158 -21.09 0.88 8.91
CA GLY A 158 -21.22 2.05 9.79
C GLY A 158 -20.07 2.25 10.79
N MET A 159 -19.15 1.28 10.94
CA MET A 159 -17.93 1.49 11.75
C MET A 159 -17.04 2.56 11.10
N LEU A 160 -16.31 3.32 11.94
CA LEU A 160 -15.50 4.46 11.49
C LEU A 160 -14.00 4.20 11.71
N ALA A 161 -13.24 4.25 10.63
CA ALA A 161 -11.79 4.22 10.64
C ALA A 161 -11.21 5.66 10.71
N SER A 162 -10.21 5.89 11.57
CA SER A 162 -9.59 7.21 11.82
C SER A 162 -8.07 7.17 12.02
#